data_AF-A0A0S8E9P2-F1
#
_entry.id   AF-A0A0S8E9P2-F1
#
_cell.length_a   1.000
_cell.length_b   1.000
_cell.length_c   1.000
_cell.angle_alpha   90.00
_cell.angle_beta   90.00
_cell.angle_gamma   90.00
#
_symmetry.space_group_name_H-M   'P 1'
#
loop_
_entity.id
_entity.type
_entity.pdbx_description
1 polymer ?
#
loop_
_entity_poly.entity_id
_entity_poly.type
_entity_poly.pdbx_seq_one_letter_code
_entity_poly.pdbx_strand_id
1 'polypeptide(L)'
;MRSRQFGLWILAGPGAGDQSLLRRAWCARAVVILSVLVILSVFSATATCGPPYPPSTVIRKMIWAPANTIIRKAAGGDNWPITWADDDAIYTTWGDGWGFEPKVPKKLSLGFARIVGTPGDFVGTNIRSPAEQSGGGRSGRKGWGIISIDGMLYLLMGHADRQGGQTQLAWSGDYARTWTFANWRFPQFGLVGFVNYGKDYEGARDNYVYAYSHDGPLADTPADRFIIMRVPKDRITEQGFWEFFERADQAGNAVWSRDFKRRGGVFSHADCCLRSAITYSAPLRRYLWWQQIPAPKGSADRGDTRFEGGFAVYDAPQPWGPWSTAFYTEAWDVGPGEHGDFPAKWMSADGRELYLVFSGDDSFSVRRATLVLTREE
;
A
#
# COMPACT_ATOMS: atom_id res chain seq x y z
N MET A 1 -47.98 13.53 -47.76
CA MET A 1 -49.44 13.73 -47.64
C MET A 1 -50.10 12.38 -47.38
N ARG A 2 -51.14 12.33 -46.53
CA ARG A 2 -51.84 11.11 -46.06
C ARG A 2 -52.62 10.37 -47.18
N SER A 3 -52.69 9.04 -47.09
CA SER A 3 -53.84 8.18 -47.48
C SER A 3 -53.57 6.73 -47.02
N ARG A 4 -54.23 6.15 -46.00
CA ARG A 4 -55.57 5.52 -45.91
C ARG A 4 -55.80 4.26 -46.79
N GLN A 5 -55.84 3.11 -46.08
CA GLN A 5 -56.90 2.07 -45.99
C GLN A 5 -57.25 1.08 -47.12
N PHE A 6 -57.85 -0.04 -46.64
CA PHE A 6 -58.50 -1.21 -47.29
C PHE A 6 -57.55 -2.38 -47.66
N GLY A 7 -57.79 -3.66 -47.38
CA GLY A 7 -58.93 -4.39 -46.82
C GLY A 7 -59.25 -5.63 -47.68
N LEU A 8 -59.46 -6.79 -47.02
CA LEU A 8 -60.32 -7.93 -47.45
C LEU A 8 -59.70 -9.07 -48.33
N TRP A 9 -59.69 -10.33 -47.85
CA TRP A 9 -60.63 -11.42 -48.21
C TRP A 9 -60.18 -12.82 -47.72
N ILE A 10 -61.21 -13.66 -47.47
CA ILE A 10 -61.26 -15.01 -46.89
C ILE A 10 -61.55 -16.04 -47.99
N LEU A 11 -61.06 -17.29 -47.85
CA LEU A 11 -61.62 -18.59 -48.33
C LEU A 11 -60.89 -19.73 -47.58
N ALA A 12 -61.33 -20.98 -47.36
CA ALA A 12 -62.56 -21.74 -47.06
C ALA A 12 -62.08 -23.23 -46.88
N GLY A 13 -62.79 -24.09 -46.12
CA GLY A 13 -62.39 -25.47 -45.67
C GLY A 13 -62.28 -26.58 -46.76
N PRO A 14 -62.58 -27.89 -46.51
CA PRO A 14 -63.25 -28.54 -45.36
C PRO A 14 -62.66 -29.93 -44.94
N GLY A 15 -63.32 -30.66 -44.00
CA GLY A 15 -63.17 -32.12 -43.86
C GLY A 15 -63.68 -32.71 -42.52
N ALA A 16 -64.81 -33.40 -42.57
CA ALA A 16 -65.53 -34.00 -41.43
C ALA A 16 -65.17 -35.49 -41.20
N GLY A 17 -65.41 -35.99 -39.98
CA GLY A 17 -65.32 -37.41 -39.63
C GLY A 17 -65.95 -37.70 -38.26
N ASP A 18 -66.84 -38.69 -38.24
CA ASP A 18 -67.92 -38.98 -37.31
C ASP A 18 -67.54 -39.95 -36.16
N GLN A 19 -68.47 -40.11 -35.20
CA GLN A 19 -68.73 -41.25 -34.31
C GLN A 19 -68.40 -41.18 -32.82
N SER A 20 -69.23 -41.93 -32.10
CA SER A 20 -69.76 -41.72 -30.77
C SER A 20 -69.26 -42.77 -29.75
N LEU A 21 -69.39 -42.42 -28.46
CA LEU A 21 -69.71 -43.31 -27.33
C LEU A 21 -68.71 -44.42 -26.91
N LEU A 22 -68.01 -44.22 -25.78
CA LEU A 22 -68.17 -44.97 -24.49
C LEU A 22 -66.89 -45.00 -23.61
N ARG A 23 -67.09 -44.60 -22.34
CA ARG A 23 -66.51 -45.12 -21.07
C ARG A 23 -64.98 -45.33 -20.97
N ARG A 24 -64.34 -44.59 -20.05
CA ARG A 24 -63.80 -45.10 -18.75
C ARG A 24 -62.95 -44.04 -18.02
N ALA A 25 -63.39 -43.73 -16.80
CA ALA A 25 -62.62 -43.66 -15.55
C ALA A 25 -61.26 -42.91 -15.46
N TRP A 26 -61.25 -41.94 -14.52
CA TRP A 26 -60.17 -41.56 -13.58
C TRP A 26 -59.00 -40.71 -14.11
N CYS A 27 -58.95 -39.44 -13.70
CA CYS A 27 -58.04 -38.95 -12.65
C CYS A 27 -58.11 -37.42 -12.51
N ALA A 28 -58.00 -36.96 -11.26
CA ALA A 28 -58.18 -35.60 -10.79
C ALA A 28 -57.20 -34.58 -11.39
N ARG A 29 -57.68 -33.35 -11.62
CA ARG A 29 -56.85 -32.14 -11.69
C ARG A 29 -57.54 -31.01 -10.93
N ALA A 30 -57.19 -30.88 -9.65
CA ALA A 30 -57.30 -29.60 -8.96
C ALA A 30 -55.98 -28.86 -9.17
N VAL A 31 -56.02 -27.76 -9.91
CA VAL A 31 -54.90 -26.84 -10.10
C VAL A 31 -54.89 -25.91 -8.88
N VAL A 32 -53.95 -26.12 -7.97
CA VAL A 32 -53.59 -25.13 -6.95
C VAL A 32 -52.42 -24.33 -7.51
N ILE A 33 -52.68 -23.07 -7.89
CA ILE A 33 -51.63 -22.11 -8.24
C ILE A 33 -51.03 -21.62 -6.93
N LEU A 34 -49.85 -22.14 -6.58
CA LEU A 34 -49.06 -21.62 -5.47
C LEU A 34 -48.12 -20.54 -6.03
N SER A 35 -48.50 -19.27 -5.88
CA SER A 35 -47.66 -18.12 -6.21
C SER A 35 -46.54 -18.02 -5.17
N VAL A 36 -45.36 -18.57 -5.48
CA VAL A 36 -44.14 -18.36 -4.69
C VAL A 36 -43.56 -17.00 -5.08
N LEU A 37 -43.76 -16.00 -4.21
CA LEU A 37 -42.98 -14.75 -4.25
C LEU A 37 -41.53 -15.08 -3.89
N VAL A 38 -40.66 -15.16 -4.89
CA VAL A 38 -39.20 -15.12 -4.67
C VAL A 38 -38.84 -13.66 -4.42
N ILE A 39 -38.76 -13.27 -3.15
CA ILE A 39 -38.14 -12.02 -2.76
C ILE A 39 -36.64 -12.21 -2.98
N LEU A 40 -36.14 -11.71 -4.12
CA LEU A 40 -34.71 -11.48 -4.32
C LEU A 40 -34.31 -10.32 -3.41
N SER A 41 -33.92 -10.68 -2.18
CA SER A 41 -33.19 -9.80 -1.29
C SER A 41 -31.86 -9.47 -1.96
N VAL A 42 -31.80 -8.35 -2.68
CA VAL A 42 -30.52 -7.73 -3.02
C VAL A 42 -29.96 -7.22 -1.69
N PHE A 43 -29.27 -8.10 -0.97
CA PHE A 43 -28.30 -7.65 0.01
C PHE A 43 -27.26 -6.88 -0.80
N SER A 44 -27.35 -5.55 -0.76
CA SER A 44 -26.15 -4.75 -0.93
C SER A 44 -25.26 -5.17 0.23
N ALA A 45 -24.35 -6.09 -0.05
CA ALA A 45 -23.20 -6.28 0.81
C ALA A 45 -22.51 -4.93 0.82
N THR A 46 -22.74 -4.14 1.88
CA THR A 46 -21.72 -3.21 2.34
C THR A 46 -20.52 -4.10 2.58
N ALA A 47 -19.60 -4.15 1.60
CA ALA A 47 -18.33 -4.82 1.78
C ALA A 47 -17.65 -4.09 2.93
N THR A 48 -17.81 -4.62 4.14
CA THR A 48 -16.92 -4.30 5.24
C THR A 48 -15.57 -4.82 4.80
N CYS A 49 -14.58 -3.93 4.76
CA CYS A 49 -13.25 -4.30 4.33
C CYS A 49 -12.65 -5.11 5.49
N GLY A 50 -12.95 -6.40 5.57
CA GLY A 50 -12.19 -7.28 6.45
C GLY A 50 -10.73 -7.34 5.96
N PRO A 51 -9.76 -7.70 6.81
CA PRO A 51 -8.40 -7.91 6.33
C PRO A 51 -8.40 -8.97 5.20
N PRO A 52 -7.71 -8.73 4.08
CA PRO A 52 -7.73 -9.62 2.91
C PRO A 52 -6.89 -10.89 3.07
N TYR A 53 -6.15 -11.01 4.18
CA TYR A 53 -5.25 -12.12 4.48
C TYR A 53 -5.59 -12.79 5.81
N PRO A 54 -5.31 -14.10 5.96
CA PRO A 54 -5.54 -14.80 7.22
C PRO A 54 -4.72 -14.18 8.36
N PRO A 55 -5.13 -14.39 9.64
CA PRO A 55 -4.36 -13.94 10.79
C PRO A 55 -2.92 -14.48 10.79
N SER A 56 -1.99 -13.69 11.31
CA SER A 56 -0.59 -14.09 11.48
C SER A 56 -0.47 -15.31 12.37
N THR A 57 0.34 -16.27 11.93
CA THR A 57 0.73 -17.43 12.75
C THR A 57 1.84 -17.08 13.74
N VAL A 58 2.56 -15.97 13.53
CA VAL A 58 3.69 -15.52 14.38
C VAL A 58 3.26 -14.41 15.34
N ILE A 59 2.54 -13.40 14.84
CA ILE A 59 2.15 -12.21 15.61
C ILE A 59 0.66 -12.31 15.96
N ARG A 60 0.36 -12.84 17.14
CA ARG A 60 -1.03 -13.00 17.61
C ARG A 60 -1.75 -11.67 17.83
N LYS A 61 -1.05 -10.66 18.32
CA LYS A 61 -1.63 -9.35 18.64
C LYS A 61 -0.56 -8.26 18.63
N MET A 62 -0.95 -7.06 18.22
CA MET A 62 -0.18 -5.84 18.43
C MET A 62 -0.91 -4.92 19.43
N ILE A 63 -0.21 -4.45 20.45
CA ILE A 63 -0.72 -3.59 21.52
C ILE A 63 -0.06 -2.22 21.39
N TRP A 64 -0.86 -1.17 21.18
CA TRP A 64 -0.37 0.19 21.05
C TRP A 64 -0.25 0.88 22.41
N ALA A 65 0.84 1.63 22.61
CA ALA A 65 0.93 2.53 23.76
C ALA A 65 -0.19 3.60 23.71
N PRO A 66 -0.64 4.16 24.85
CA PRO A 66 -1.72 5.14 24.86
C PRO A 66 -1.46 6.35 23.96
N ALA A 67 -2.50 6.90 23.31
CA ALA A 67 -2.36 7.99 22.34
C ALA A 67 -1.67 9.25 22.93
N ASN A 68 -1.89 9.55 24.21
CA ASN A 68 -1.22 10.68 24.89
C ASN A 68 0.29 10.48 25.14
N THR A 69 0.85 9.31 24.78
CA THR A 69 2.29 9.03 24.84
C THR A 69 3.00 9.21 23.48
N ILE A 70 2.26 9.58 22.43
CA ILE A 70 2.81 9.82 21.10
C ILE A 70 3.75 11.03 21.16
N ILE A 71 4.98 10.84 20.71
CA ILE A 71 5.93 11.96 20.53
C ILE A 71 5.70 12.53 19.14
N ARG A 72 5.37 13.82 19.05
CA ARG A 72 5.23 14.55 17.79
C ARG A 72 6.30 15.62 17.66
N LYS A 73 7.03 15.60 16.55
CA LYS A 73 8.01 16.63 16.18
C LYS A 73 7.80 17.02 14.72
N ALA A 74 8.47 18.09 14.29
CA ALA A 74 8.45 18.55 12.90
C ALA A 74 7.02 18.76 12.34
N ALA A 75 6.17 19.44 13.12
CA ALA A 75 4.77 19.68 12.76
C ALA A 75 4.62 20.43 11.43
N GLY A 76 3.65 19.97 10.65
CA GLY A 76 3.30 20.39 9.30
C GLY A 76 3.88 19.53 8.17
N GLY A 77 4.33 18.28 8.39
CA GLY A 77 4.87 17.40 7.34
C GLY A 77 4.15 16.04 7.25
N ASP A 78 3.82 15.61 6.03
CA ASP A 78 2.83 14.54 5.78
C ASP A 78 3.42 13.19 5.35
N ASN A 79 4.71 13.10 5.05
CA ASN A 79 5.30 11.88 4.50
C ASN A 79 6.76 11.73 4.92
N TRP A 80 7.12 10.57 5.47
CA TRP A 80 8.38 10.34 6.21
C TRP A 80 9.00 8.96 5.94
N PRO A 81 9.36 8.58 4.69
CA PRO A 81 10.12 7.35 4.48
C PRO A 81 11.47 7.45 5.19
N ILE A 82 11.93 6.34 5.76
CA ILE A 82 13.12 6.31 6.61
C ILE A 82 14.07 5.17 6.20
N THR A 83 15.34 5.32 6.58
CA THR A 83 16.33 4.24 6.51
C THR A 83 17.39 4.42 7.58
N TRP A 84 17.99 3.31 8.06
CA TRP A 84 19.10 3.34 9.02
C TRP A 84 20.42 3.27 8.25
N ALA A 85 21.26 4.29 8.40
CA ALA A 85 22.51 4.42 7.66
C ALA A 85 23.76 3.97 8.45
N ASP A 86 24.88 3.90 7.74
CA ASP A 86 26.22 3.50 8.19
C ASP A 86 26.74 4.36 9.36
N ASP A 87 26.40 5.65 9.40
CA ASP A 87 26.76 6.60 10.46
C ASP A 87 25.91 6.44 11.74
N ASP A 88 25.14 5.36 11.82
CA ASP A 88 24.15 5.09 12.86
C ASP A 88 23.00 6.11 12.93
N ALA A 89 22.78 6.97 11.95
CA ALA A 89 21.59 7.82 11.92
C ALA A 89 20.43 7.17 11.17
N ILE A 90 19.21 7.65 11.45
CA ILE A 90 18.07 7.45 10.56
C ILE A 90 18.03 8.64 9.60
N TYR A 91 18.02 8.38 8.29
CA TYR A 91 17.78 9.39 7.27
C TYR A 91 16.33 9.32 6.81
N THR A 92 15.73 10.49 6.59
CA THR A 92 14.36 10.61 6.13
C THR A 92 14.21 11.76 5.16
N THR A 93 13.14 11.71 4.36
CA THR A 93 12.64 12.89 3.67
C THR A 93 11.33 13.33 4.33
N TRP A 94 11.00 14.62 4.29
CA TRP A 94 9.64 15.08 4.64
C TRP A 94 8.90 15.64 3.43
N GLY A 95 7.61 15.31 3.36
CA GLY A 95 6.65 15.88 2.41
C GLY A 95 5.89 17.08 2.97
N ASP A 96 5.56 18.02 2.09
CA ASP A 96 4.70 19.19 2.31
C ASP A 96 4.82 19.82 3.71
N GLY A 97 6.03 20.26 4.11
CA GLY A 97 6.29 20.78 5.45
C GLY A 97 7.56 21.63 5.62
N TRP A 98 7.92 21.90 6.89
CA TRP A 98 9.04 22.77 7.28
C TRP A 98 10.18 22.06 8.02
N GLY A 99 10.09 20.74 8.18
CA GLY A 99 11.08 19.92 8.88
C GLY A 99 11.08 20.11 10.40
N PHE A 100 12.16 19.66 11.03
CA PHE A 100 12.43 19.79 12.47
C PHE A 100 12.79 21.23 12.87
N GLU A 101 12.89 21.50 14.17
CA GLU A 101 13.39 22.79 14.64
C GLU A 101 14.92 22.87 14.51
N PRO A 102 15.48 24.04 14.11
CA PRO A 102 14.78 25.20 13.59
C PRO A 102 14.17 24.92 12.21
N LYS A 103 12.90 25.28 12.04
CA LYS A 103 12.17 25.12 10.78
C LYS A 103 12.87 25.81 9.60
N VAL A 104 12.75 25.22 8.41
CA VAL A 104 13.18 25.92 7.19
C VAL A 104 12.26 27.13 6.91
N PRO A 105 12.71 28.19 6.22
CA PRO A 105 11.92 29.42 6.06
C PRO A 105 10.67 29.29 5.17
N LYS A 106 10.61 28.26 4.32
CA LYS A 106 9.53 28.04 3.35
C LYS A 106 9.06 26.60 3.41
N LYS A 107 7.77 26.39 3.17
CA LYS A 107 7.19 25.05 3.01
C LYS A 107 7.82 24.36 1.79
N LEU A 108 8.30 23.14 1.97
CA LEU A 108 8.87 22.31 0.92
C LEU A 108 7.98 21.10 0.66
N SER A 109 7.84 20.70 -0.60
CA SER A 109 7.22 19.41 -0.95
C SER A 109 8.18 18.24 -0.73
N LEU A 110 9.49 18.52 -0.70
CA LEU A 110 10.54 17.56 -0.36
C LEU A 110 11.67 18.27 0.39
N GLY A 111 11.90 17.89 1.64
CA GLY A 111 13.13 18.19 2.39
C GLY A 111 13.77 16.93 2.97
N PHE A 112 14.96 17.07 3.57
CA PHE A 112 15.79 15.96 4.03
C PHE A 112 16.19 16.13 5.49
N ALA A 113 16.06 15.10 6.31
CA ALA A 113 16.42 15.14 7.72
C ALA A 113 17.31 13.96 8.12
N ARG A 114 18.15 14.22 9.11
CA ARG A 114 18.91 13.22 9.86
C ARG A 114 18.36 13.13 11.27
N ILE A 115 18.18 11.92 11.79
CA ILE A 115 17.61 11.65 13.10
C ILE A 115 18.59 10.78 13.89
N VAL A 116 18.91 11.20 15.11
CA VAL A 116 19.78 10.48 16.04
C VAL A 116 19.10 10.35 17.39
N GLY A 117 19.34 9.26 18.09
CA GLY A 117 18.84 8.99 19.43
C GLY A 117 17.91 7.78 19.48
N THR A 118 17.23 7.66 20.60
CA THR A 118 16.28 6.57 20.89
C THR A 118 14.86 7.00 20.52
N PRO A 119 13.90 6.07 20.37
CA PRO A 119 12.52 6.43 20.03
C PRO A 119 11.87 7.43 21.01
N GLY A 120 12.28 7.41 22.28
CA GLY A 120 11.77 8.31 23.32
C GLY A 120 12.50 9.65 23.42
N ASP A 121 13.72 9.74 22.88
CA ASP A 121 14.59 10.91 22.99
C ASP A 121 15.49 11.04 21.75
N PHE A 122 14.84 11.31 20.61
CA PHE A 122 15.54 11.54 19.35
C PHE A 122 15.61 13.03 19.00
N VAL A 123 16.67 13.40 18.29
CA VAL A 123 16.85 14.74 17.70
C VAL A 123 16.84 14.59 16.19
N GLY A 124 15.92 15.30 15.53
CA GLY A 124 15.93 15.47 14.08
C GLY A 124 16.61 16.78 13.70
N THR A 125 17.46 16.75 12.69
CA THR A 125 18.17 17.91 12.14
C THR A 125 17.88 18.01 10.65
N ASN A 126 17.43 19.19 10.19
CA ASN A 126 17.21 19.46 8.78
C ASN A 126 18.55 19.51 8.03
N ILE A 127 18.63 18.80 6.91
CA ILE A 127 19.77 18.83 5.99
C ILE A 127 19.38 19.73 4.82
N ARG A 128 20.15 20.81 4.62
CA ARG A 128 19.96 21.70 3.48
C ARG A 128 20.61 21.10 2.24
N SER A 129 19.85 21.04 1.15
CA SER A 129 20.31 20.52 -0.13
C SER A 129 19.78 21.35 -1.30
N PRO A 130 20.56 21.54 -2.38
CA PRO A 130 20.04 22.06 -3.65
C PRO A 130 18.92 21.20 -4.26
N ALA A 131 18.77 19.95 -3.80
CA ALA A 131 17.75 19.02 -4.26
C ALA A 131 16.37 19.21 -3.61
N GLU A 132 16.25 20.07 -2.59
CA GLU A 132 14.97 20.42 -1.97
C GLU A 132 13.93 20.84 -3.02
N GLN A 133 12.67 20.45 -2.83
CA GLN A 133 11.59 20.75 -3.78
C GLN A 133 10.54 21.65 -3.13
N SER A 134 10.03 22.57 -3.93
CA SER A 134 8.83 23.37 -3.61
C SER A 134 7.64 22.89 -4.44
N GLY A 135 6.44 23.23 -3.97
CA GLY A 135 5.18 22.86 -4.60
C GLY A 135 4.19 22.36 -3.53
N GLY A 136 3.13 21.73 -3.99
CA GLY A 136 2.16 21.07 -3.11
C GLY A 136 1.28 20.10 -3.90
N GLY A 137 0.72 19.11 -3.20
CA GLY A 137 -0.10 18.07 -3.82
C GLY A 137 0.61 17.40 -5.00
N ARG A 138 -0.12 17.14 -6.08
CA ARG A 138 0.40 16.47 -7.28
C ARG A 138 1.54 17.21 -8.00
N SER A 139 1.65 18.53 -7.80
CA SER A 139 2.67 19.37 -8.43
C SER A 139 4.03 19.39 -7.72
N GLY A 140 4.01 19.04 -6.42
CA GLY A 140 5.20 18.93 -5.59
C GLY A 140 5.78 17.52 -5.67
N ARG A 141 7.07 17.40 -5.98
CA ARG A 141 7.76 16.11 -5.92
C ARG A 141 7.98 15.71 -4.47
N LYS A 142 7.86 14.42 -4.17
CA LYS A 142 7.94 13.85 -2.81
C LYS A 142 8.81 12.59 -2.79
N GLY A 143 9.53 12.35 -1.71
CA GLY A 143 10.29 11.12 -1.50
C GLY A 143 9.37 10.02 -0.95
N TRP A 144 9.25 8.88 -1.60
CA TRP A 144 8.35 7.79 -1.15
C TRP A 144 9.08 6.58 -0.57
N GLY A 145 10.36 6.41 -0.89
CA GLY A 145 11.22 5.40 -0.29
C GLY A 145 12.65 5.86 -0.25
N ILE A 146 13.31 5.66 0.87
CA ILE A 146 14.74 5.90 1.03
C ILE A 146 15.40 4.63 1.58
N ILE A 147 16.62 4.33 1.14
CA ILE A 147 17.41 3.21 1.67
C ILE A 147 18.90 3.55 1.71
N SER A 148 19.59 3.15 2.78
CA SER A 148 21.05 3.24 2.90
C SER A 148 21.68 1.90 2.57
N ILE A 149 22.67 1.90 1.68
CA ILE A 149 23.35 0.70 1.20
C ILE A 149 24.82 1.05 0.94
N ASP A 150 25.74 0.39 1.65
CA ASP A 150 27.20 0.58 1.55
C ASP A 150 27.59 2.07 1.63
N GLY A 151 27.00 2.80 2.58
CA GLY A 151 27.22 4.23 2.80
C GLY A 151 26.60 5.17 1.76
N MET A 152 25.80 4.65 0.82
CA MET A 152 25.05 5.46 -0.14
C MET A 152 23.56 5.48 0.18
N LEU A 153 22.97 6.68 0.17
CA LEU A 153 21.51 6.85 0.26
C LEU A 153 20.91 6.81 -1.14
N TYR A 154 19.88 5.99 -1.33
CA TYR A 154 19.06 5.94 -2.54
C TYR A 154 17.64 6.39 -2.22
N LEU A 155 17.05 7.18 -3.10
CA LEU A 155 15.71 7.76 -2.95
C LEU A 155 14.86 7.45 -4.18
N LEU A 156 13.66 6.92 -3.95
CA LEU A 156 12.60 6.83 -4.94
C LEU A 156 11.67 8.02 -4.76
N MET A 157 11.77 8.98 -5.68
CA MET A 157 10.99 10.22 -5.64
C MET A 157 9.79 10.13 -6.59
N GLY A 158 8.58 10.21 -6.04
CA GLY A 158 7.34 10.25 -6.82
C GLY A 158 6.96 11.64 -7.31
N HIS A 159 5.82 11.68 -7.99
CA HIS A 159 5.31 12.85 -8.72
C HIS A 159 6.39 13.41 -9.66
N ALA A 160 7.20 12.54 -10.27
CA ALA A 160 8.29 12.98 -11.13
C ALA A 160 7.79 13.73 -12.38
N ASP A 161 6.53 13.50 -12.78
CA ASP A 161 5.83 14.26 -13.83
C ASP A 161 5.16 15.57 -13.35
N ARG A 162 5.20 15.86 -12.04
CA ARG A 162 4.48 16.97 -11.38
C ARG A 162 2.96 16.95 -11.58
N GLN A 163 2.40 15.76 -11.79
CA GLN A 163 0.97 15.49 -11.98
C GLN A 163 0.51 14.32 -11.10
N GLY A 164 1.27 13.97 -10.06
CA GLY A 164 0.93 12.88 -9.13
C GLY A 164 1.46 11.51 -9.56
N GLY A 165 2.13 11.41 -10.70
CA GLY A 165 2.60 10.15 -11.26
C GLY A 165 4.10 10.08 -11.48
N GLN A 166 4.54 8.90 -11.92
CA GLN A 166 5.93 8.53 -12.19
C GLN A 166 6.87 8.60 -10.98
N THR A 167 7.83 7.67 -10.95
CA THR A 167 8.88 7.64 -9.93
C THR A 167 10.27 7.77 -10.56
N GLN A 168 11.13 8.59 -9.96
CA GLN A 168 12.52 8.78 -10.39
C GLN A 168 13.46 8.40 -9.24
N LEU A 169 14.49 7.61 -9.56
CA LEU A 169 15.57 7.28 -8.64
C LEU A 169 16.52 8.49 -8.49
N ALA A 170 17.03 8.69 -7.27
CA ALA A 170 18.16 9.55 -6.97
C ALA A 170 19.10 8.87 -5.97
N TRP A 171 20.35 9.31 -5.90
CA TRP A 171 21.29 8.84 -4.89
C TRP A 171 22.20 9.93 -4.38
N SER A 172 22.71 9.73 -3.17
CA SER A 172 23.55 10.65 -2.41
C SER A 172 24.67 9.87 -1.72
N GLY A 173 25.92 10.25 -1.99
CA GLY A 173 27.11 9.72 -1.30
C GLY A 173 27.64 10.63 -0.20
N ASP A 174 26.90 11.67 0.20
CA ASP A 174 27.37 12.69 1.15
C ASP A 174 26.34 13.02 2.23
N TYR A 175 25.53 12.02 2.61
CA TYR A 175 24.53 12.10 3.67
C TYR A 175 23.40 13.10 3.37
N ALA A 176 22.81 12.98 2.18
CA ALA A 176 21.70 13.74 1.62
C ALA A 176 21.96 15.24 1.37
N ARG A 177 23.24 15.66 1.37
CA ARG A 177 23.60 17.05 1.08
C ARG A 177 23.49 17.35 -0.41
N THR A 178 23.93 16.42 -1.26
CA THR A 178 23.78 16.51 -2.73
C THR A 178 23.19 15.23 -3.29
N TRP A 179 22.46 15.36 -4.41
CA TRP A 179 21.76 14.24 -5.02
C TRP A 179 22.03 14.20 -6.51
N THR A 180 22.30 13.00 -7.02
CA THR A 180 22.32 12.71 -8.46
C THR A 180 21.02 12.04 -8.83
N PHE A 181 20.34 12.55 -9.86
CA PHE A 181 19.09 11.99 -10.36
C PHE A 181 19.33 11.05 -11.54
N ALA A 182 18.67 9.91 -11.53
CA ALA A 182 18.62 9.04 -12.70
C ALA A 182 18.04 9.80 -13.91
N ASN A 183 18.60 9.57 -15.09
CA ASN A 183 18.08 10.12 -16.35
C ASN A 183 16.81 9.39 -16.85
N TRP A 184 16.35 8.38 -16.11
CA TRP A 184 15.18 7.56 -16.40
C TRP A 184 14.14 7.66 -15.27
N ARG A 185 12.92 7.21 -15.56
CA ARG A 185 11.78 7.15 -14.62
C ARG A 185 11.01 5.85 -14.82
N PHE A 186 10.27 5.44 -13.79
CA PHE A 186 9.20 4.45 -13.91
C PHE A 186 7.88 5.16 -14.22
N PRO A 187 7.40 5.20 -15.48
CA PRO A 187 6.16 5.89 -15.81
C PRO A 187 4.91 5.22 -15.26
N GLN A 188 5.00 3.96 -14.84
CA GLN A 188 3.84 3.14 -14.47
C GLN A 188 3.50 3.21 -12.99
N PHE A 189 4.37 3.79 -12.16
CA PHE A 189 4.23 3.79 -10.71
C PHE A 189 4.20 5.21 -10.16
N GLY A 190 3.11 5.56 -9.48
CA GLY A 190 2.99 6.85 -8.80
C GLY A 190 3.80 6.92 -7.49
N LEU A 191 3.96 5.78 -6.83
CA LEU A 191 4.67 5.63 -5.57
C LEU A 191 5.48 4.34 -5.61
N VAL A 192 6.79 4.44 -5.34
CA VAL A 192 7.63 3.26 -5.11
C VAL A 192 8.40 3.49 -3.81
N GLY A 193 8.40 2.48 -2.94
CA GLY A 193 9.19 2.47 -1.72
C GLY A 193 10.22 1.35 -1.73
N PHE A 194 11.23 1.42 -0.86
CA PHE A 194 12.20 0.35 -0.68
C PHE A 194 11.80 -0.54 0.48
N VAL A 195 12.09 -1.84 0.39
CA VAL A 195 12.05 -2.73 1.55
C VAL A 195 13.29 -2.45 2.40
N ASN A 196 13.10 -1.89 3.59
CA ASN A 196 14.19 -1.57 4.51
C ASN A 196 14.61 -2.79 5.34
N TYR A 197 15.86 -2.77 5.79
CA TYR A 197 16.48 -3.79 6.63
C TYR A 197 17.18 -3.13 7.82
N GLY A 198 18.17 -3.79 8.40
CA GLY A 198 19.02 -3.24 9.45
C GLY A 198 19.93 -2.11 8.95
N LYS A 199 20.93 -1.79 9.78
CA LYS A 199 21.87 -0.70 9.56
C LYS A 199 22.55 -0.85 8.21
N ASP A 200 22.44 0.18 7.37
CA ASP A 200 23.08 0.22 6.05
C ASP A 200 22.84 -1.04 5.20
N TYR A 201 21.59 -1.52 5.21
CA TYR A 201 21.14 -2.72 4.51
C TYR A 201 21.60 -4.06 5.14
N GLU A 202 22.12 -4.05 6.36
CA GLU A 202 22.48 -5.26 7.10
C GLU A 202 21.26 -6.19 7.29
N GLY A 203 21.48 -7.50 7.12
CA GLY A 203 20.42 -8.50 7.22
C GLY A 203 19.60 -8.67 5.95
N ALA A 204 19.99 -8.01 4.84
CA ALA A 204 19.43 -8.29 3.53
C ALA A 204 19.52 -9.78 3.18
N ARG A 205 18.44 -10.32 2.62
CA ARG A 205 18.30 -11.76 2.34
C ARG A 205 19.26 -12.30 1.28
N ASP A 206 19.70 -11.46 0.36
CA ASP A 206 20.52 -11.77 -0.80
C ASP A 206 21.11 -10.47 -1.39
N ASN A 207 21.81 -10.58 -2.52
CA ASN A 207 22.51 -9.46 -3.18
C ASN A 207 21.59 -8.54 -4.00
N TYR A 208 20.28 -8.55 -3.75
CA TYR A 208 19.32 -7.67 -4.41
C TYR A 208 18.79 -6.60 -3.47
N VAL A 209 18.43 -5.46 -4.05
CA VAL A 209 17.62 -4.40 -3.43
C VAL A 209 16.18 -4.59 -3.84
N TYR A 210 15.29 -4.70 -2.85
CA TYR A 210 13.87 -4.88 -3.06
C TYR A 210 13.11 -3.56 -2.93
N ALA A 211 12.15 -3.34 -3.81
CA ALA A 211 11.25 -2.20 -3.79
C ALA A 211 9.81 -2.67 -4.04
N TYR A 212 8.84 -1.93 -3.51
CA TYR A 212 7.41 -2.19 -3.66
C TYR A 212 6.69 -1.00 -4.27
N SER A 213 5.55 -1.26 -4.88
CA SER A 213 4.65 -0.22 -5.40
C SER A 213 3.22 -0.73 -5.39
N HIS A 214 2.25 0.13 -5.07
CA HIS A 214 0.87 -0.16 -5.46
C HIS A 214 0.81 -0.12 -6.99
N ASP A 215 0.06 -1.04 -7.60
CA ASP A 215 0.10 -1.21 -9.06
C ASP A 215 -0.75 -0.18 -9.80
N GLY A 216 -0.40 1.10 -9.64
CA GLY A 216 -1.11 2.24 -10.19
C GLY A 216 -0.20 3.41 -10.56
N PRO A 217 -0.55 4.18 -11.61
CA PRO A 217 0.29 5.26 -12.11
C PRO A 217 0.26 6.53 -11.24
N LEU A 218 -0.72 6.68 -10.35
CA LEU A 218 -0.91 7.87 -9.50
C LEU A 218 -0.72 7.53 -8.03
N ALA A 219 -0.01 8.38 -7.29
CA ALA A 219 0.34 8.15 -5.89
C ALA A 219 -0.85 8.23 -4.91
N ASP A 220 -1.90 8.95 -5.28
CA ASP A 220 -3.08 9.26 -4.45
C ASP A 220 -4.33 8.47 -4.84
N THR A 221 -4.21 7.57 -5.81
CA THR A 221 -5.31 6.73 -6.28
C THR A 221 -5.09 5.29 -5.80
N PRO A 222 -6.00 4.72 -4.98
CA PRO A 222 -5.89 3.33 -4.56
C PRO A 222 -5.85 2.38 -5.76
N ALA A 223 -4.99 1.37 -5.67
CA ALA A 223 -4.96 0.25 -6.61
C ALA A 223 -5.56 -1.02 -5.98
N ASP A 224 -5.68 -2.06 -6.78
CA ASP A 224 -6.22 -3.37 -6.36
C ASP A 224 -5.16 -4.31 -5.79
N ARG A 225 -3.88 -4.03 -6.05
CA ARG A 225 -2.76 -4.89 -5.68
C ARG A 225 -1.47 -4.12 -5.51
N PHE A 226 -0.51 -4.73 -4.83
CA PHE A 226 0.88 -4.32 -4.83
C PHE A 226 1.75 -5.30 -5.59
N ILE A 227 2.85 -4.78 -6.10
CA ILE A 227 3.91 -5.53 -6.78
C ILE A 227 5.22 -5.32 -6.03
N ILE A 228 6.14 -6.27 -6.19
CA ILE A 228 7.53 -6.14 -5.77
C ILE A 228 8.43 -6.19 -7.01
N MET A 229 9.47 -5.38 -6.99
CA MET A 229 10.56 -5.40 -7.95
C MET A 229 11.89 -5.50 -7.20
N ARG A 230 12.93 -5.90 -7.90
CA ARG A 230 14.28 -5.92 -7.35
C ARG A 230 15.34 -5.59 -8.38
N VAL A 231 16.54 -5.27 -7.91
CA VAL A 231 17.70 -4.99 -8.74
C VAL A 231 18.96 -5.51 -8.03
N PRO A 232 19.96 -6.03 -8.75
CA PRO A 232 21.26 -6.32 -8.13
C PRO A 232 21.81 -5.08 -7.44
N LYS A 233 22.35 -5.25 -6.23
CA LYS A 233 22.80 -4.15 -5.36
C LYS A 233 23.86 -3.25 -6.01
N ASP A 234 24.69 -3.79 -6.88
CA ASP A 234 25.71 -3.05 -7.65
C ASP A 234 25.16 -2.37 -8.91
N ARG A 235 23.87 -2.54 -9.25
CA ARG A 235 23.23 -2.05 -10.49
C ARG A 235 22.00 -1.18 -10.26
N ILE A 236 21.77 -0.68 -9.04
CA ILE A 236 20.55 0.05 -8.64
C ILE A 236 20.25 1.22 -9.60
N THR A 237 21.28 1.92 -10.07
CA THR A 237 21.17 3.10 -10.94
C THR A 237 20.81 2.78 -12.39
N GLU A 238 20.76 1.50 -12.78
CA GLU A 238 20.58 1.06 -14.16
C GLU A 238 19.19 0.44 -14.37
N GLN A 239 18.30 1.18 -15.04
CA GLN A 239 16.90 0.79 -15.25
C GLN A 239 16.74 -0.64 -15.81
N GLY A 240 17.60 -1.05 -16.74
CA GLY A 240 17.50 -2.34 -17.42
C GLY A 240 17.80 -3.58 -16.56
N PHE A 241 18.31 -3.39 -15.34
CA PHE A 241 18.58 -4.47 -14.38
C PHE A 241 17.46 -4.70 -13.38
N TRP A 242 16.49 -3.80 -13.32
CA TRP A 242 15.31 -3.99 -12.50
C TRP A 242 14.44 -5.10 -13.09
N GLU A 243 14.04 -6.02 -12.22
CA GLU A 243 13.15 -7.12 -12.55
C GLU A 243 11.95 -7.14 -11.60
N PHE A 244 10.82 -7.59 -12.13
CA PHE A 244 9.53 -7.58 -11.47
C PHE A 244 9.16 -9.00 -11.07
N PHE A 245 8.58 -9.13 -9.87
CA PHE A 245 7.97 -10.37 -9.47
C PHE A 245 6.83 -10.70 -10.45
N GLU A 246 6.85 -11.89 -11.04
CA GLU A 246 5.80 -12.39 -11.94
C GLU A 246 4.83 -13.28 -11.18
N ARG A 247 5.35 -14.24 -10.41
CA ARG A 247 4.58 -15.21 -9.64
C ARG A 247 5.48 -15.97 -8.67
N ALA A 248 4.88 -16.68 -7.73
CA ALA A 248 5.54 -17.78 -7.05
C ALA A 248 5.45 -19.05 -7.92
N ASP A 249 6.48 -19.90 -7.89
CA ASP A 249 6.40 -21.25 -8.42
C ASP A 249 5.72 -22.21 -7.44
N GLN A 250 5.61 -23.49 -7.81
CA GLN A 250 4.96 -24.52 -6.99
C GLN A 250 5.70 -24.77 -5.66
N ALA A 251 6.99 -24.41 -5.58
CA ALA A 251 7.81 -24.53 -4.38
C ALA A 251 7.81 -23.24 -3.54
N GLY A 252 7.09 -22.20 -3.97
CA GLY A 252 7.03 -20.90 -3.29
C GLY A 252 8.18 -19.94 -3.63
N ASN A 253 9.06 -20.30 -4.56
CA ASN A 253 10.14 -19.41 -4.99
C ASN A 253 9.61 -18.34 -5.95
N ALA A 254 10.14 -17.12 -5.86
CA ALA A 254 9.78 -16.06 -6.77
C ALA A 254 10.36 -16.29 -8.17
N VAL A 255 9.49 -16.17 -9.17
CA VAL A 255 9.85 -16.06 -10.59
C VAL A 255 9.92 -14.58 -10.95
N TRP A 256 11.03 -14.17 -11.55
CA TRP A 256 11.32 -12.78 -11.90
C TRP A 256 11.34 -12.59 -13.41
N SER A 257 10.86 -11.44 -13.87
CA SER A 257 10.85 -11.06 -15.27
C SER A 257 11.29 -9.60 -15.43
N ARG A 258 12.15 -9.32 -16.41
CA ARG A 258 12.46 -7.96 -16.84
C ARG A 258 11.37 -7.34 -17.72
N ASP A 259 10.46 -8.16 -18.26
CA ASP A 259 9.27 -7.67 -18.94
C ASP A 259 8.23 -7.22 -17.91
N PHE A 260 8.11 -5.90 -17.76
CA PHE A 260 7.14 -5.24 -16.91
C PHE A 260 5.69 -5.71 -17.14
N LYS A 261 5.31 -6.11 -18.37
CA LYS A 261 3.95 -6.58 -18.67
C LYS A 261 3.61 -7.90 -17.96
N ARG A 262 4.63 -8.63 -17.52
CA ARG A 262 4.48 -9.91 -16.80
C ARG A 262 4.42 -9.75 -15.28
N ARG A 263 4.49 -8.53 -14.73
CA ARG A 263 4.45 -8.35 -13.27
C ARG A 263 3.15 -8.89 -12.66
N GLY A 264 3.31 -9.70 -11.62
CA GLY A 264 2.22 -10.22 -10.79
C GLY A 264 2.09 -9.46 -9.48
N GLY A 265 0.95 -9.61 -8.83
CA GLY A 265 0.72 -9.05 -7.50
C GLY A 265 1.34 -9.93 -6.41
N VAL A 266 1.94 -9.32 -5.40
CA VAL A 266 2.36 -9.99 -4.16
C VAL A 266 1.33 -9.84 -3.04
N PHE A 267 0.46 -8.84 -3.16
CA PHE A 267 -0.61 -8.53 -2.23
C PHE A 267 -1.82 -8.01 -3.01
N SER A 268 -3.03 -8.42 -2.64
CA SER A 268 -4.28 -8.03 -3.30
C SER A 268 -5.30 -7.57 -2.27
N HIS A 269 -5.80 -6.36 -2.45
CA HIS A 269 -6.91 -5.79 -1.69
C HIS A 269 -7.60 -4.78 -2.60
N ALA A 270 -8.73 -5.21 -3.17
CA ALA A 270 -9.41 -4.46 -4.22
C ALA A 270 -9.70 -3.02 -3.78
N ASP A 271 -9.26 -2.05 -4.58
CA ASP A 271 -9.41 -0.61 -4.37
C ASP A 271 -8.94 -0.09 -3.00
N CYS A 272 -8.01 -0.81 -2.38
CA CYS A 272 -7.54 -0.52 -1.02
C CYS A 272 -6.02 -0.50 -0.89
N CYS A 273 -5.26 -0.67 -1.98
CA CYS A 273 -3.79 -0.63 -1.95
C CYS A 273 -3.28 0.79 -2.22
N LEU A 274 -2.77 1.48 -1.18
CA LEU A 274 -2.26 2.85 -1.30
C LEU A 274 -0.89 3.02 -0.61
N ARG A 275 -0.69 4.02 0.24
CA ARG A 275 0.64 4.33 0.81
C ARG A 275 1.05 3.23 1.80
N SER A 276 2.35 2.98 1.88
CA SER A 276 2.89 1.80 2.56
C SER A 276 4.36 1.94 2.91
N ALA A 277 4.82 1.15 3.89
CA ALA A 277 6.23 0.85 4.15
C ALA A 277 6.45 -0.59 4.55
N ILE A 278 7.57 -1.17 4.12
CA ILE A 278 7.98 -2.53 4.45
C ILE A 278 9.37 -2.50 5.07
N THR A 279 9.50 -3.04 6.28
CA THR A 279 10.78 -3.20 6.97
C THR A 279 10.95 -4.63 7.48
N TYR A 280 12.13 -5.21 7.27
CA TYR A 280 12.47 -6.54 7.77
C TYR A 280 12.80 -6.49 9.27
N SER A 281 12.08 -7.29 10.06
CA SER A 281 12.37 -7.58 11.45
C SER A 281 13.26 -8.82 11.54
N ALA A 282 14.56 -8.61 11.76
CA ALA A 282 15.52 -9.71 11.90
C ALA A 282 15.22 -10.64 13.08
N PRO A 283 14.85 -10.16 14.29
CA PRO A 283 14.53 -11.04 15.42
C PRO A 283 13.33 -11.96 15.16
N LEU A 284 12.30 -11.46 14.45
CA LEU A 284 11.13 -12.27 14.11
C LEU A 284 11.32 -13.07 12.83
N ARG A 285 12.32 -12.73 12.02
CA ARG A 285 12.52 -13.22 10.64
C ARG A 285 11.29 -12.98 9.75
N ARG A 286 10.67 -11.81 9.91
CA ARG A 286 9.46 -11.42 9.17
C ARG A 286 9.65 -10.05 8.51
N TYR A 287 9.12 -9.90 7.31
CA TYR A 287 8.87 -8.59 6.72
C TYR A 287 7.62 -8.02 7.35
N LEU A 288 7.70 -6.85 7.97
CA LEU A 288 6.56 -6.13 8.53
C LEU A 288 6.13 -5.06 7.53
N TRP A 289 4.85 -5.04 7.21
CA TRP A 289 4.30 -4.13 6.21
C TRP A 289 3.17 -3.30 6.82
N TRP A 290 3.44 -2.00 7.02
CA TRP A 290 2.39 -1.02 7.32
C TRP A 290 1.69 -0.58 6.03
N GLN A 291 0.37 -0.69 6.00
CA GLN A 291 -0.44 -0.45 4.82
C GLN A 291 -1.63 0.45 5.17
N GLN A 292 -1.71 1.60 4.51
CA GLN A 292 -2.79 2.55 4.70
C GLN A 292 -4.13 1.99 4.19
N ILE A 293 -5.20 2.10 4.98
CA ILE A 293 -6.56 1.90 4.48
C ILE A 293 -7.04 3.25 3.92
N PRO A 294 -7.33 3.35 2.61
CA PRO A 294 -7.79 4.60 2.02
C PRO A 294 -9.13 5.04 2.62
N ALA A 295 -9.36 6.35 2.66
CA ALA A 295 -10.68 6.88 2.97
C ALA A 295 -11.75 6.35 1.98
N PRO A 296 -13.04 6.31 2.38
CA PRO A 296 -14.10 5.70 1.58
C PRO A 296 -14.23 6.28 0.16
N LYS A 297 -14.80 5.49 -0.76
CA LYS A 297 -15.17 6.01 -2.09
C LYS A 297 -16.10 7.22 -1.96
N GLY A 298 -15.79 8.29 -2.68
CA GLY A 298 -16.54 9.56 -2.63
C GLY A 298 -15.89 10.63 -1.73
N SER A 299 -14.89 10.28 -0.93
CA SER A 299 -14.05 11.27 -0.24
C SER A 299 -13.29 12.13 -1.24
N ALA A 300 -13.08 13.42 -0.90
CA ALA A 300 -12.39 14.38 -1.76
C ALA A 300 -10.92 13.98 -2.03
N ASP A 301 -10.26 13.44 -1.02
CA ASP A 301 -8.95 12.80 -1.12
C ASP A 301 -9.02 11.47 -0.36
N ARG A 302 -8.81 10.35 -1.07
CA ARG A 302 -8.84 9.02 -0.44
C ARG A 302 -7.53 8.67 0.26
N GLY A 303 -6.45 9.41 0.00
CA GLY A 303 -5.17 9.28 0.69
C GLY A 303 -5.09 10.09 1.97
N ASP A 304 -6.01 11.02 2.22
CA ASP A 304 -5.96 11.84 3.43
C ASP A 304 -6.49 11.09 4.65
N THR A 305 -5.59 10.50 5.43
CA THR A 305 -5.88 9.88 6.73
C THR A 305 -5.08 10.54 7.85
N ARG A 306 -4.80 11.84 7.72
CA ARG A 306 -3.98 12.59 8.67
C ARG A 306 -4.61 12.71 10.05
N PHE A 307 -5.93 12.84 10.11
CA PHE A 307 -6.67 13.12 11.33
C PHE A 307 -7.58 11.98 11.78
N GLU A 308 -7.94 11.08 10.86
CA GLU A 308 -8.80 9.92 11.11
C GLU A 308 -8.50 8.80 10.11
N GLY A 309 -9.09 7.62 10.33
CA GLY A 309 -8.97 6.47 9.45
C GLY A 309 -8.20 5.32 10.07
N GLY A 310 -7.76 4.39 9.23
CA GLY A 310 -7.26 3.09 9.63
C GLY A 310 -6.05 2.64 8.85
N PHE A 311 -5.46 1.54 9.30
CA PHE A 311 -4.37 0.87 8.62
C PHE A 311 -4.31 -0.59 9.03
N ALA A 312 -3.52 -1.34 8.28
CA ALA A 312 -3.17 -2.71 8.59
C ALA A 312 -1.66 -2.86 8.78
N VAL A 313 -1.28 -3.86 9.58
CA VAL A 313 0.08 -4.38 9.57
C VAL A 313 0.02 -5.84 9.15
N TYR A 314 0.74 -6.15 8.08
CA TYR A 314 0.92 -7.51 7.59
C TYR A 314 2.32 -8.01 7.90
N ASP A 315 2.49 -9.32 7.92
CA ASP A 315 3.78 -9.95 8.05
C ASP A 315 3.98 -11.12 7.07
N ALA A 316 5.20 -11.37 6.63
CA ALA A 316 5.53 -12.46 5.70
C ALA A 316 6.95 -13.02 5.93
N PRO A 317 7.22 -14.28 5.52
CA PRO A 317 8.57 -14.86 5.56
C PRO A 317 9.45 -14.41 4.39
N GLN A 318 8.84 -13.95 3.28
CA GLN A 318 9.52 -13.46 2.09
C GLN A 318 8.93 -12.08 1.71
N PRO A 319 9.67 -11.21 1.00
CA PRO A 319 9.15 -9.91 0.57
C PRO A 319 8.02 -10.04 -0.47
N TRP A 320 7.82 -11.23 -1.04
CA TRP A 320 6.68 -11.56 -1.92
C TRP A 320 5.60 -12.40 -1.23
N GLY A 321 5.62 -12.52 0.10
CA GLY A 321 4.64 -13.29 0.86
C GLY A 321 5.05 -14.74 1.17
N PRO A 322 4.10 -15.63 1.49
CA PRO A 322 2.69 -15.33 1.71
C PRO A 322 2.50 -14.37 2.89
N TRP A 323 1.61 -13.39 2.70
CA TRP A 323 1.28 -12.39 3.72
C TRP A 323 0.22 -12.90 4.69
N SER A 324 0.31 -12.46 5.93
CA SER A 324 -0.67 -12.67 6.99
C SER A 324 -0.95 -11.36 7.74
N THR A 325 -2.12 -11.26 8.37
CA THR A 325 -2.57 -10.05 9.08
C THR A 325 -2.13 -10.09 10.54
N ALA A 326 -1.23 -9.17 10.93
CA ALA A 326 -0.78 -9.00 12.31
C ALA A 326 -1.62 -7.95 13.08
N PHE A 327 -2.16 -6.96 12.37
CA PHE A 327 -3.05 -5.93 12.91
C PHE A 327 -3.96 -5.36 11.81
N TYR A 328 -5.19 -5.02 12.17
CA TYR A 328 -6.14 -4.38 11.26
C TYR A 328 -7.10 -3.50 12.06
N THR A 329 -7.29 -2.26 11.62
CA THR A 329 -8.37 -1.39 12.14
C THR A 329 -8.80 -0.40 11.06
N GLU A 330 -10.09 -0.22 10.85
CA GLU A 330 -10.63 0.80 9.94
C GLU A 330 -10.67 2.20 10.57
N ALA A 331 -10.67 2.25 11.90
CA ALA A 331 -10.62 3.48 12.68
C ALA A 331 -9.61 3.29 13.83
N TRP A 332 -8.48 3.96 13.75
CA TRP A 332 -7.51 4.00 14.84
C TRP A 332 -7.86 5.13 15.82
N ASP A 333 -7.29 5.10 17.01
CA ASP A 333 -7.57 6.09 18.07
C ASP A 333 -6.94 7.47 17.81
N VAL A 334 -6.15 7.59 16.74
CA VAL A 334 -5.67 8.84 16.12
C VAL A 334 -5.60 8.63 14.60
N GLY A 335 -5.50 9.71 13.82
CA GLY A 335 -5.20 9.60 12.39
C GLY A 335 -3.87 8.86 12.14
N PRO A 336 -3.85 7.82 11.30
CA PRO A 336 -2.62 7.06 11.03
C PRO A 336 -1.65 7.78 10.10
N GLY A 337 -2.06 8.89 9.48
CA GLY A 337 -1.24 9.63 8.54
C GLY A 337 -1.18 9.00 7.16
N GLU A 338 -0.47 9.67 6.28
CA GLU A 338 -0.20 9.26 4.90
C GLU A 338 1.00 8.31 4.76
N HIS A 339 1.76 8.07 5.83
CA HIS A 339 2.91 7.18 5.83
C HIS A 339 3.09 6.57 7.22
N GLY A 340 3.53 5.32 7.27
CA GLY A 340 3.92 4.64 8.50
C GLY A 340 5.02 3.63 8.22
N ASP A 341 6.06 3.61 9.05
CA ASP A 341 7.23 2.73 8.93
C ASP A 341 7.71 2.27 10.32
N PHE A 342 8.32 1.10 10.39
CA PHE A 342 8.93 0.55 11.59
C PHE A 342 10.46 0.54 11.43
N PRO A 343 11.18 1.61 11.84
CA PRO A 343 12.64 1.63 11.71
C PRO A 343 13.28 0.43 12.39
N ALA A 344 14.07 -0.35 11.64
CA ALA A 344 14.79 -1.50 12.20
C ALA A 344 15.69 -1.11 13.38
N LYS A 345 16.28 0.10 13.34
CA LYS A 345 17.08 0.67 14.44
C LYS A 345 16.35 0.69 15.79
N TRP A 346 15.04 0.86 15.74
CA TRP A 346 14.19 1.05 16.91
C TRP A 346 13.42 -0.23 17.27
N MET A 347 13.75 -1.36 16.67
CA MET A 347 13.23 -2.66 17.10
C MET A 347 14.05 -3.17 18.29
N SER A 348 13.35 -3.69 19.30
CA SER A 348 13.99 -4.44 20.39
C SER A 348 14.69 -5.70 19.90
N ALA A 349 15.67 -6.17 20.66
CA ALA A 349 16.49 -7.33 20.32
C ALA A 349 15.67 -8.63 20.14
N ASP A 350 14.53 -8.77 20.82
CA ASP A 350 13.62 -9.90 20.68
C ASP A 350 12.48 -9.64 19.68
N GLY A 351 12.45 -8.46 19.06
CA GLY A 351 11.44 -8.03 18.10
C GLY A 351 10.05 -7.79 18.70
N ARG A 352 9.88 -7.84 20.03
CA ARG A 352 8.56 -7.70 20.67
C ARG A 352 8.17 -6.26 20.90
N GLU A 353 9.11 -5.36 21.09
CA GLU A 353 8.87 -3.91 21.06
C GLU A 353 9.31 -3.33 19.72
N LEU A 354 8.38 -2.59 19.10
CA LEU A 354 8.56 -1.84 17.87
C LEU A 354 8.12 -0.39 18.10
N TYR A 355 8.55 0.52 17.22
CA TYR A 355 8.08 1.90 17.22
C TYR A 355 7.62 2.25 15.81
N LEU A 356 6.36 2.67 15.68
CA LEU A 356 5.83 3.18 14.42
C LEU A 356 6.25 4.65 14.30
N VAL A 357 7.00 4.97 13.25
CA VAL A 357 7.16 6.33 12.73
C VAL A 357 6.01 6.56 11.75
N PHE A 358 5.17 7.57 11.97
CA PHE A 358 4.02 7.84 11.11
C PHE A 358 3.72 9.33 10.99
N SER A 359 2.94 9.72 9.96
CA SER A 359 2.61 11.12 9.67
C SER A 359 1.29 11.63 10.23
N GLY A 360 0.64 10.90 11.14
CA GLY A 360 -0.61 11.34 11.74
C GLY A 360 -0.46 12.71 12.41
N ASP A 361 -1.48 13.57 12.30
CA ASP A 361 -1.46 14.97 12.76
C ASP A 361 -0.37 15.83 12.05
N ASP A 362 -0.10 15.53 10.77
CA ASP A 362 0.91 16.21 9.94
C ASP A 362 2.25 16.37 10.65
N SER A 363 2.75 15.33 11.30
CA SER A 363 3.95 15.42 12.14
C SER A 363 4.84 14.20 12.00
N PHE A 364 6.15 14.35 12.22
CA PHE A 364 7.00 13.20 12.49
C PHE A 364 6.61 12.63 13.86
N SER A 365 5.87 11.53 13.84
CA SER A 365 5.23 10.98 15.03
C SER A 365 5.75 9.61 15.36
N VAL A 366 6.01 9.35 16.65
CA VAL A 366 6.55 8.07 17.11
C VAL A 366 5.61 7.48 18.16
N ARG A 367 5.17 6.25 17.93
CA ARG A 367 4.33 5.49 18.88
C ARG A 367 4.85 4.08 19.06
N ARG A 368 5.02 3.67 20.32
CA ARG A 368 5.43 2.30 20.66
C ARG A 368 4.30 1.31 20.38
N ALA A 369 4.68 0.14 19.87
CA ALA A 369 3.86 -1.06 19.78
C ALA A 369 4.56 -2.23 20.48
N THR A 370 3.79 -3.05 21.19
CA THR A 370 4.26 -4.32 21.76
C THR A 370 3.55 -5.48 21.07
N LEU A 371 4.32 -6.41 20.54
CA LEU A 371 3.85 -7.62 19.90
C LEU A 371 3.68 -8.73 20.93
N VAL A 372 2.53 -9.39 20.86
CA VAL A 372 2.29 -10.66 21.54
C VAL A 372 2.43 -11.75 20.50
N LEU A 373 3.51 -12.51 20.61
CA LEU A 373 3.77 -13.62 19.70
C LEU A 373 2.86 -14.81 20.03
N THR A 374 2.54 -15.61 19.02
CA THR A 374 1.99 -16.96 19.25
C THR A 374 3.06 -17.74 20.00
N ARG A 375 2.72 -18.36 21.14
CA ARG A 375 3.71 -19.21 21.84
C ARG A 375 4.10 -20.33 20.88
N GLU A 376 5.40 -20.55 20.71
CA GLU A 376 5.87 -21.87 20.26
C GLU A 376 5.46 -22.84 21.39
N GLU A 377 4.63 -23.83 21.07
CA GLU A 377 4.37 -24.96 21.98
C GLU A 377 5.60 -25.86 22.09
#